data_AF-A0A9N9U2J8-F1
#
_entry.id   AF-A0A9N9U2J8-F1
#
_cell.length_a   1.000
_cell.length_b   1.000
_cell.length_c   1.000
_cell.angle_alpha   90.00
_cell.angle_beta   90.00
_cell.angle_gamma   90.00
#
_symmetry.space_group_name_H-M   'P 1'
#
loop_
_entity.id
_entity.type
_entity.pdbx_description
1 polymer ?
#
loop_
_entity_poly.entity_id
_entity_poly.type
_entity_poly.pdbx_seq_one_letter_code
_entity_poly.pdbx_strand_id
1 'polypeptide(L)'
;MAAHYVGCTRRGWALANEAVLITRDLRLQRGEGLAEINAMQAEYCKRAFWILHLTQMHDSFISPTPHMLPGFPPRNTDWAVMRPRDILEYELSQENLVSGTRLGTSESTVTGFVSLAKVGQCMRNILATEEYRPCLTSLSPHFASLGLPPLRYDIGNTLSRPSFSRRLAVSRDISTQFHATTEGLPYQDSFETFSDGIEVTVATVQISALYFTNAIIDAIFDSSDSYRGEVVDLAIEAHDSGRLPGGLDDKIELWRIRESIALRLLAILKTTSPLRLQLNGFSLIHQIRKIAASLLDCGEDPELASVLDGRPEEYLREFTQILASLDLNAAVSAMLHKRYADDTSHSF
;
A
#
# COMPACT_ATOMS: atom_id res chain seq x y z
N MET A 1 -13.62 -10.89 1.54
CA MET A 1 -12.80 -10.84 2.77
C MET A 1 -13.13 -11.94 3.77
N ALA A 2 -14.38 -12.14 4.20
CA ALA A 2 -14.76 -13.24 5.12
C ALA A 2 -14.27 -14.63 4.66
N ALA A 3 -14.34 -14.92 3.34
CA ALA A 3 -13.78 -16.14 2.75
C ALA A 3 -12.27 -16.33 2.97
N HIS A 4 -11.48 -15.24 3.07
CA HIS A 4 -10.06 -15.33 3.41
C HIS A 4 -9.85 -15.67 4.88
N TYR A 5 -10.70 -15.13 5.77
CA TYR A 5 -10.62 -15.39 7.21
C TYR A 5 -11.02 -16.82 7.61
N VAL A 6 -11.86 -17.48 6.81
CA VAL A 6 -12.22 -18.90 7.01
C VAL A 6 -11.35 -19.88 6.20
N GLY A 7 -10.20 -19.44 5.69
CA GLY A 7 -9.26 -20.28 4.94
C GLY A 7 -9.68 -20.63 3.49
N CYS A 8 -10.81 -20.10 3.01
CA CYS A 8 -11.31 -20.29 1.65
C CYS A 8 -10.79 -19.22 0.67
N THR A 9 -9.47 -18.99 0.65
CA THR A 9 -8.84 -17.87 -0.07
C THR A 9 -9.13 -17.87 -1.57
N ARG A 10 -9.11 -19.03 -2.24
CA ARG A 10 -9.42 -19.15 -3.68
C ARG A 10 -10.85 -18.67 -4.01
N ARG A 11 -11.82 -19.02 -3.16
CA ARG A 11 -13.21 -18.57 -3.32
C ARG A 11 -13.33 -17.08 -3.05
N GLY A 12 -12.56 -16.56 -2.09
CA GLY A 12 -12.45 -15.12 -1.85
C GLY A 12 -12.01 -14.34 -3.09
N TRP A 13 -10.96 -14.80 -3.76
CA TRP A 13 -10.47 -14.20 -5.00
C TRP A 13 -11.49 -14.31 -6.15
N ALA A 14 -12.15 -15.46 -6.32
CA ALA A 14 -13.19 -15.62 -7.34
C ALA A 14 -14.35 -14.63 -7.16
N LEU A 15 -14.87 -14.51 -5.93
CA LEU A 15 -15.95 -13.56 -5.62
C LEU A 15 -15.51 -12.10 -5.80
N ALA A 16 -14.26 -11.76 -5.45
CA ALA A 16 -13.74 -10.42 -5.67
C ALA A 16 -13.65 -10.09 -7.17
N ASN A 17 -13.22 -11.06 -8.00
CA ASN A 17 -13.19 -10.90 -9.45
C ASN A 17 -14.59 -10.76 -10.06
N GLU A 18 -15.57 -11.55 -9.60
CA GLU A 18 -16.96 -11.40 -10.03
C GLU A 18 -17.51 -10.01 -9.66
N ALA A 19 -17.23 -9.52 -8.45
CA ALA A 19 -17.65 -8.19 -8.02
C ALA A 19 -17.04 -7.08 -8.89
N VAL A 20 -15.79 -7.23 -9.32
CA VAL A 20 -15.13 -6.33 -10.27
C VAL A 20 -15.81 -6.34 -11.65
N LEU A 21 -16.20 -7.52 -12.15
CA LEU A 21 -16.92 -7.62 -13.42
C LEU A 21 -18.31 -6.99 -13.34
N ILE A 22 -19.07 -7.28 -12.29
CA ILE A 22 -20.41 -6.71 -12.06
C ILE A 22 -20.35 -5.19 -11.98
N THR A 23 -19.40 -4.64 -11.20
CA THR A 23 -19.24 -3.18 -11.08
C THR A 23 -18.93 -2.52 -12.42
N ARG A 24 -18.13 -3.17 -13.28
CA ARG A 24 -17.83 -2.70 -14.63
C ARG A 24 -19.04 -2.74 -15.55
N ASP A 25 -19.78 -3.84 -15.54
CA ASP A 25 -20.96 -4.03 -16.40
C ASP A 25 -22.05 -3.01 -16.06
N LEU A 26 -22.23 -2.73 -14.77
CA LEU A 26 -23.12 -1.67 -14.27
C LEU A 26 -22.55 -0.25 -14.42
N ARG A 27 -21.31 -0.11 -14.91
CA ARG A 27 -20.61 1.17 -15.10
C ARG A 27 -20.52 2.02 -13.83
N LEU A 28 -20.46 1.39 -12.65
CA LEU A 28 -20.44 2.08 -11.34
C LEU A 28 -19.15 2.85 -11.09
N GLN A 29 -18.13 2.68 -11.93
CA GLN A 29 -16.89 3.45 -11.96
C GLN A 29 -17.00 4.80 -12.70
N ARG A 30 -18.20 5.18 -13.17
CA ARG A 30 -18.47 6.42 -13.91
C ARG A 30 -19.61 7.20 -13.28
N GLY A 31 -19.55 8.53 -13.41
CA GLY A 31 -20.66 9.40 -12.99
C GLY A 31 -21.99 9.05 -13.68
N GLU A 32 -21.94 8.65 -14.95
CA GLU A 32 -23.12 8.21 -15.72
C GLU A 32 -23.85 7.03 -15.04
N GLY A 33 -23.13 6.01 -14.59
CA GLY A 33 -23.71 4.82 -13.95
C GLY A 33 -24.23 5.09 -12.53
N LEU A 34 -23.80 6.19 -11.92
CA LEU A 34 -24.27 6.63 -10.60
C LEU A 34 -25.39 7.67 -10.67
N ALA A 35 -25.66 8.25 -11.84
CA ALA A 35 -26.62 9.35 -11.99
C ALA A 35 -28.08 8.93 -11.74
N GLU A 36 -28.40 7.66 -12.04
CA GLU A 36 -29.76 7.11 -11.88
C GLU A 36 -30.00 6.50 -10.48
N ILE A 37 -28.97 6.52 -9.63
CA ILE A 37 -28.95 5.86 -8.33
C ILE A 37 -29.08 6.92 -7.22
N ASN A 38 -29.78 6.60 -6.13
CA ASN A 38 -29.93 7.56 -5.03
C ASN A 38 -28.58 7.86 -4.35
N ALA A 39 -28.47 9.03 -3.69
CA ALA A 39 -27.21 9.53 -3.14
C ALA A 39 -26.55 8.54 -2.16
N MET A 40 -27.35 7.86 -1.33
CA MET A 40 -26.88 6.85 -0.38
C MET A 40 -26.26 5.64 -1.10
N GLN A 41 -26.98 5.05 -2.05
CA GLN A 41 -26.52 3.92 -2.85
C GLN A 41 -25.29 4.30 -3.68
N ALA A 42 -25.22 5.53 -4.19
CA ALA A 42 -24.05 6.03 -4.90
C ALA A 42 -22.81 6.07 -3.99
N GLU A 43 -22.93 6.52 -2.74
CA GLU A 43 -21.82 6.49 -1.79
C GLU A 43 -21.40 5.06 -1.41
N TYR A 44 -22.35 4.13 -1.24
CA TYR A 44 -22.01 2.71 -1.03
C TYR A 44 -21.27 2.12 -2.24
N CYS A 45 -21.68 2.46 -3.46
CA CYS A 45 -20.99 2.03 -4.68
C CYS A 45 -19.56 2.58 -4.76
N LYS A 46 -19.35 3.86 -4.40
CA LYS A 46 -18.01 4.46 -4.33
C LYS A 46 -17.12 3.75 -3.30
N ARG A 47 -17.67 3.44 -2.13
CA ARG A 47 -16.93 2.69 -1.09
C ARG A 47 -16.60 1.27 -1.56
N ALA A 48 -17.55 0.55 -2.15
CA ALA A 48 -17.31 -0.77 -2.71
C ALA A 48 -16.25 -0.76 -3.81
N PHE A 49 -16.30 0.23 -4.71
CA PHE A 49 -15.29 0.46 -5.74
C PHE A 49 -13.88 0.59 -5.13
N TRP A 50 -13.72 1.45 -4.12
CA TRP A 50 -12.41 1.68 -3.50
C TRP A 50 -11.91 0.46 -2.73
N ILE A 51 -12.78 -0.31 -2.07
CA ILE A 51 -12.40 -1.59 -1.45
C ILE A 51 -11.83 -2.54 -2.50
N LEU A 52 -12.52 -2.71 -3.64
CA LEU A 52 -12.06 -3.57 -4.73
C LEU A 52 -10.74 -3.04 -5.32
N HIS A 53 -10.65 -1.73 -5.57
CA HIS A 53 -9.46 -1.13 -6.16
C HIS A 53 -8.23 -1.19 -5.24
N LEU A 54 -8.39 -0.92 -3.94
CA LEU A 54 -7.31 -1.09 -2.94
C LEU A 54 -6.89 -2.55 -2.85
N THR A 55 -7.83 -3.49 -2.91
CA THR A 55 -7.52 -4.92 -2.94
C THR A 55 -6.70 -5.31 -4.19
N GLN A 56 -7.05 -4.76 -5.36
CA GLN A 56 -6.27 -4.95 -6.60
C GLN A 56 -4.85 -4.41 -6.49
N MET A 57 -4.73 -3.20 -5.92
CA MET A 57 -3.43 -2.59 -5.68
C MET A 57 -2.60 -3.49 -4.76
N HIS A 58 -3.10 -3.85 -3.58
CA HIS A 58 -2.37 -4.72 -2.66
C HIS A 58 -1.97 -6.06 -3.30
N ASP A 59 -2.89 -6.75 -3.97
CA ASP A 59 -2.59 -8.03 -4.63
C ASP A 59 -1.50 -7.90 -5.71
N SER A 60 -1.47 -6.78 -6.44
CA SER A 60 -0.43 -6.51 -7.45
C SER A 60 0.97 -6.28 -6.87
N PHE A 61 1.08 -5.84 -5.61
CA PHE A 61 2.37 -5.64 -4.93
C PHE A 61 2.81 -6.87 -4.11
N ILE A 62 1.86 -7.66 -3.64
CA ILE A 62 2.13 -8.83 -2.81
C ILE A 62 2.46 -10.05 -3.68
N SER A 63 1.69 -10.26 -4.75
CA SER A 63 1.71 -11.49 -5.53
C SER A 63 2.48 -11.29 -6.84
N PRO A 64 3.45 -12.16 -7.17
CA PRO A 64 4.15 -12.10 -8.46
C PRO A 64 3.19 -12.35 -9.64
N THR A 65 2.12 -13.11 -9.40
CA THR A 65 0.98 -13.25 -10.31
C THR A 65 -0.28 -12.80 -9.56
N PRO A 66 -0.82 -11.61 -9.88
CA PRO A 66 -2.03 -11.12 -9.23
C PRO A 66 -3.20 -12.11 -9.43
N HIS A 67 -3.92 -12.37 -8.36
CA HIS A 67 -5.14 -13.17 -8.36
C HIS A 67 -6.34 -12.36 -8.88
N MET A 68 -6.30 -11.04 -8.67
CA MET A 68 -7.33 -10.11 -9.12
C MET A 68 -7.13 -9.77 -10.60
N LEU A 69 -8.22 -9.81 -11.35
CA LEU A 69 -8.25 -9.38 -12.74
C LEU A 69 -7.98 -7.86 -12.84
N PRO A 70 -7.43 -7.38 -13.98
CA PRO A 70 -7.34 -5.96 -14.30
C PRO A 70 -8.72 -5.30 -14.18
N GLY A 71 -8.92 -4.54 -13.10
CA GLY A 71 -10.23 -4.03 -12.76
C GLY A 71 -10.67 -2.90 -13.63
N PHE A 72 -10.26 -1.70 -13.23
CA PHE A 72 -10.87 -0.47 -13.70
C PHE A 72 -9.91 0.23 -14.66
N PRO A 73 -10.23 0.32 -15.97
CA PRO A 73 -9.34 0.96 -16.92
C PRO A 73 -9.18 2.43 -16.52
N PRO A 74 -7.94 2.95 -16.35
CA PRO A 74 -7.72 4.30 -15.82
C PRO A 74 -8.41 5.40 -16.62
N ARG A 75 -8.50 5.22 -17.94
CA ARG A 75 -9.16 6.13 -18.89
C ARG A 75 -10.69 6.09 -18.84
N ASN A 76 -11.26 5.01 -18.31
CA ASN A 76 -12.70 4.76 -18.31
C ASN A 76 -13.33 4.94 -16.92
N THR A 77 -12.53 5.35 -15.93
CA THR A 77 -12.96 5.57 -14.55
C THR A 77 -12.94 7.06 -14.24
N ASP A 78 -14.05 7.55 -13.68
CA ASP A 78 -14.17 8.94 -13.25
C ASP A 78 -13.65 9.09 -11.82
N TRP A 79 -12.33 9.22 -11.68
CA TRP A 79 -11.66 9.28 -10.37
C TRP A 79 -12.09 10.47 -9.51
N ALA A 80 -12.56 11.56 -10.13
CA ALA A 80 -13.04 12.71 -9.39
C ALA A 80 -14.40 12.41 -8.74
N VAL A 81 -15.30 11.78 -9.49
CA VAL A 81 -16.62 11.36 -8.99
C VAL A 81 -16.52 10.19 -8.01
N MET A 82 -15.57 9.26 -8.22
CA MET A 82 -15.40 8.09 -7.37
C MET A 82 -14.80 8.40 -6.00
N ARG A 83 -14.33 9.63 -5.75
CA ARG A 83 -13.80 10.01 -4.43
C ARG A 83 -14.93 9.90 -3.39
N PRO A 84 -14.78 9.05 -2.35
CA PRO A 84 -15.81 8.90 -1.33
C PRO A 84 -15.94 10.22 -0.56
N ARG A 85 -17.17 10.58 -0.19
CA ARG A 85 -17.41 11.74 0.64
C ARG A 85 -17.26 11.36 2.11
N ASP A 86 -16.78 12.31 2.90
CA ASP A 86 -16.70 12.19 4.36
C ASP A 86 -18.07 12.55 4.95
N ILE A 87 -19.05 11.68 4.70
CA ILE A 87 -20.45 11.82 5.12
C ILE A 87 -20.87 10.55 5.85
N LEU A 88 -21.52 10.71 6.99
CA LEU A 88 -22.01 9.60 7.80
C LEU A 88 -23.29 9.01 7.21
N GLU A 89 -23.53 7.72 7.46
CA GLU A 89 -24.66 7.01 6.86
C GLU A 89 -26.02 7.61 7.27
N TYR A 90 -26.13 8.14 8.49
CA TYR A 90 -27.33 8.84 8.95
C TYR A 90 -27.52 10.20 8.28
N GLU A 91 -26.45 10.89 7.88
CA GLU A 91 -26.51 12.20 7.20
C GLU A 91 -27.01 12.05 5.76
N LEU A 92 -26.70 10.92 5.10
CA LEU A 92 -27.22 10.57 3.77
C LEU A 92 -28.74 10.32 3.78
N SER A 93 -29.31 9.94 4.92
CA SER A 93 -30.76 9.72 5.06
C SER A 93 -31.56 11.00 5.33
N GLN A 94 -30.88 12.10 5.69
CA GLN A 94 -31.52 13.36 6.12
C GLN A 94 -31.39 14.52 5.13
N GLU A 95 -31.05 14.27 3.85
CA GLU A 95 -30.90 15.31 2.81
C GLU A 95 -32.15 16.22 2.57
N ASN A 96 -33.27 16.01 3.29
CA ASN A 96 -34.46 16.86 3.26
C ASN A 96 -34.75 17.68 4.54
N LEU A 97 -33.93 17.65 5.59
CA LEU A 97 -34.19 18.40 6.83
C LEU A 97 -33.04 19.34 7.21
N VAL A 98 -33.15 20.54 6.64
CA VAL A 98 -32.74 21.86 7.16
C VAL A 98 -31.46 21.93 8.01
N SER A 99 -30.49 22.68 7.45
CA SER A 99 -29.49 23.52 8.10
C SER A 99 -29.58 23.65 9.63
N GLY A 100 -28.46 23.30 10.29
CA GLY A 100 -28.05 23.99 11.50
C GLY A 100 -28.08 23.18 12.79
N THR A 101 -27.24 22.16 12.90
CA THR A 101 -26.39 21.94 14.08
C THR A 101 -25.41 20.80 13.77
N ARG A 102 -24.13 21.12 13.49
CA ARG A 102 -23.06 20.11 13.46
C ARG A 102 -22.77 19.69 14.91
N LEU A 103 -23.58 18.79 15.45
CA LEU A 103 -23.30 18.15 16.73
C LEU A 103 -22.22 17.08 16.53
N GLY A 104 -21.06 17.28 17.15
CA GLY A 104 -20.12 16.23 17.52
C GLY A 104 -19.16 15.79 16.42
N THR A 105 -17.93 16.30 16.49
CA THR A 105 -16.73 15.70 15.88
C THR A 105 -16.45 14.32 16.49
N SER A 106 -17.22 13.31 16.11
CA SER A 106 -16.77 11.92 16.21
C SER A 106 -16.14 11.59 14.87
N GLU A 107 -14.82 11.73 14.78
CA GLU A 107 -14.06 11.28 13.60
C GLU A 107 -14.40 9.82 13.35
N SER A 108 -15.00 9.54 12.21
CA SER A 108 -15.66 8.26 11.99
C SER A 108 -14.78 7.31 11.20
N THR A 109 -15.09 6.01 11.23
CA THR A 109 -14.47 4.99 10.35
C THR A 109 -14.53 5.40 8.86
N VAL A 110 -15.51 6.22 8.47
CA VAL A 110 -15.63 6.77 7.11
C VAL A 110 -14.45 7.67 6.78
N THR A 111 -14.00 8.51 7.72
CA THR A 111 -12.86 9.43 7.53
C THR A 111 -11.56 8.67 7.28
N GLY A 112 -11.35 7.56 8.01
CA GLY A 112 -10.19 6.71 7.79
C GLY A 112 -10.26 5.94 6.46
N PHE A 113 -11.45 5.49 6.04
CA PHE A 113 -11.65 4.91 4.69
C PHE A 113 -11.38 5.93 3.57
N VAL A 114 -11.89 7.16 3.71
CA VAL A 114 -11.62 8.27 2.77
C VAL A 114 -10.12 8.54 2.69
N SER A 115 -9.41 8.48 3.81
CA SER A 115 -7.95 8.66 3.85
C SER A 115 -7.21 7.51 3.16
N LEU A 116 -7.66 6.26 3.34
CA LEU A 116 -7.11 5.12 2.62
C LEU A 116 -7.34 5.24 1.10
N ALA A 117 -8.52 5.71 0.68
CA ALA A 117 -8.81 6.01 -0.72
C ALA A 117 -7.90 7.12 -1.28
N LYS A 118 -7.56 8.16 -0.49
CA LYS A 118 -6.57 9.18 -0.87
C LYS A 118 -5.17 8.58 -1.06
N VAL A 119 -4.75 7.66 -0.19
CA VAL A 119 -3.47 6.95 -0.33
C VAL A 119 -3.45 6.16 -1.64
N GLY A 120 -4.51 5.40 -1.93
CA GLY A 120 -4.65 4.68 -3.20
C GLY A 120 -4.68 5.60 -4.44
N GLN A 121 -5.31 6.77 -4.33
CA GLN A 121 -5.32 7.80 -5.37
C GLN A 121 -3.91 8.37 -5.61
N CYS A 122 -3.17 8.71 -4.56
CA CYS A 122 -1.80 9.21 -4.61
C CYS A 122 -0.90 8.20 -5.32
N MET A 123 -0.97 6.95 -4.89
CA MET A 123 -0.27 5.83 -5.48
C MET A 123 -0.54 5.69 -6.98
N ARG A 124 -1.81 5.70 -7.39
CA ARG A 124 -2.16 5.64 -8.81
C ARG A 124 -1.61 6.83 -9.59
N ASN A 125 -1.67 8.04 -9.03
CA ASN A 125 -1.12 9.22 -9.67
C ASN A 125 0.38 9.08 -9.89
N ILE A 126 1.14 8.63 -8.89
CA ILE A 126 2.57 8.32 -9.00
C ILE A 126 2.82 7.31 -10.13
N LEU A 127 2.05 6.23 -10.18
CA LEU A 127 2.17 5.21 -11.23
C LEU A 127 1.80 5.73 -12.63
N ALA A 128 0.94 6.74 -12.74
CA ALA A 128 0.52 7.32 -14.01
C ALA A 128 1.44 8.47 -14.49
N THR A 129 2.24 9.06 -13.60
CA THR A 129 3.09 10.22 -13.90
C THR A 129 4.21 9.86 -14.88
N GLU A 130 4.22 10.56 -16.02
CA GLU A 130 5.22 10.44 -17.08
C GLU A 130 6.66 10.68 -16.59
N GLU A 131 6.85 11.58 -15.62
CA GLU A 131 8.17 11.94 -15.08
C GLU A 131 8.85 10.80 -14.33
N TYR A 132 8.05 9.96 -13.67
CA TYR A 132 8.52 8.79 -12.94
C TYR A 132 8.61 7.55 -13.84
N ARG A 133 7.91 7.55 -14.99
CA ARG A 133 7.88 6.41 -15.93
C ARG A 133 9.27 5.83 -16.23
N PRO A 134 10.34 6.61 -16.51
CA PRO A 134 11.67 6.05 -16.75
C PRO A 134 12.20 5.20 -15.58
N CYS A 135 11.92 5.59 -14.34
CA CYS A 135 12.33 4.87 -13.12
C CYS A 135 11.41 3.70 -12.79
N LEU A 136 10.15 3.81 -13.22
CA LEU A 136 9.09 2.83 -13.00
C LEU A 136 8.98 1.79 -14.13
N THR A 137 9.77 1.89 -15.20
CA THR A 137 9.73 0.95 -16.35
C THR A 137 10.05 -0.50 -15.97
N SER A 138 10.69 -0.71 -14.82
CA SER A 138 10.94 -2.02 -14.22
C SER A 138 9.79 -2.59 -13.43
N LEU A 139 8.76 -1.80 -13.13
CA LEU A 139 7.53 -2.32 -12.59
C LEU A 139 6.95 -3.31 -13.60
N SER A 140 6.72 -4.54 -13.13
CA SER A 140 6.13 -5.64 -13.90
C SER A 140 5.00 -5.18 -14.84
N PRO A 141 4.80 -5.82 -16.02
CA PRO A 141 3.66 -5.55 -16.91
C PRO A 141 2.29 -5.56 -16.21
N HIS A 142 2.20 -6.11 -15.00
CA HIS A 142 1.02 -6.12 -14.15
C HIS A 142 0.61 -4.71 -13.64
N PHE A 143 1.54 -3.78 -13.44
CA PHE A 143 1.24 -2.40 -13.05
C PHE A 143 0.59 -1.58 -14.16
N ALA A 144 0.64 -2.08 -15.40
CA ALA A 144 -0.12 -1.50 -16.51
C ALA A 144 -1.64 -1.53 -16.27
N SER A 145 -2.14 -2.50 -15.51
CA SER A 145 -3.56 -2.54 -15.15
C SER A 145 -3.99 -1.53 -14.09
N LEU A 146 -3.06 -0.93 -13.34
CA LEU A 146 -3.36 0.03 -12.27
C LEU A 146 -3.39 1.48 -12.76
N GLY A 147 -2.94 1.78 -13.97
CA GLY A 147 -2.73 3.20 -14.32
C GLY A 147 -2.04 3.47 -15.64
N LEU A 148 -1.15 2.60 -16.10
CA LEU A 148 -0.34 2.91 -17.28
C LEU A 148 -1.12 2.57 -18.56
N PRO A 149 -1.15 3.44 -19.58
CA PRO A 149 -1.54 3.02 -20.92
C PRO A 149 -0.67 1.80 -21.32
N PRO A 150 -1.20 0.86 -22.13
CA PRO A 150 -0.43 -0.30 -22.57
C PRO A 150 0.90 0.20 -23.13
N LEU A 151 1.99 -0.36 -22.59
CA LEU A 151 3.33 -0.13 -23.10
C LEU A 151 3.35 -0.59 -24.57
N ARG A 152 3.08 0.33 -25.49
CA ARG A 152 3.57 0.20 -26.87
C ARG A 152 5.07 0.44 -26.79
N TYR A 153 5.80 -0.59 -26.39
CA TYR A 153 7.22 -0.65 -26.70
C TYR A 153 7.31 -0.89 -28.21
N ASP A 154 7.52 0.20 -28.95
CA ASP A 154 8.42 0.10 -30.09
C ASP A 154 9.79 -0.23 -29.49
N ILE A 155 10.27 -1.44 -29.74
CA ILE A 155 11.58 -1.97 -29.33
C ILE A 155 12.74 -1.23 -30.05
N GLY A 156 12.45 -0.05 -30.62
CA GLY A 156 13.33 0.64 -31.57
C GLY A 156 14.21 1.75 -31.00
N ASN A 157 14.04 2.21 -29.76
CA ASN A 157 14.89 3.28 -29.21
C ASN A 157 15.33 2.98 -27.78
N THR A 158 16.64 2.88 -27.62
CA THR A 158 17.41 2.86 -26.38
C THR A 158 17.01 4.02 -25.46
N LEU A 159 16.04 3.81 -24.57
CA LEU A 159 15.77 4.73 -23.47
C LEU A 159 16.90 4.57 -22.45
N SER A 160 17.80 5.54 -22.42
CA SER A 160 18.86 5.64 -21.40
C SER A 160 18.25 5.50 -20.02
N ARG A 161 18.65 4.44 -19.32
CA ARG A 161 18.17 4.14 -17.97
C ARG A 161 18.43 5.34 -17.05
N PRO A 162 17.46 5.75 -16.20
CA PRO A 162 17.67 6.91 -15.33
C PRO A 162 18.85 6.67 -14.39
N SER A 163 19.67 7.69 -14.15
CA SER A 163 20.79 7.62 -13.21
C SER A 163 20.33 7.27 -11.79
N PHE A 164 21.23 6.70 -10.97
CA PHE A 164 20.93 6.40 -9.56
C PHE A 164 20.42 7.63 -8.81
N SER A 165 21.08 8.78 -8.99
CA SER A 165 20.67 10.03 -8.34
C SER A 165 19.27 10.50 -8.76
N ARG A 166 18.87 10.26 -10.03
CA ARG A 166 17.50 10.54 -10.48
C ARG A 166 16.48 9.61 -9.80
N ARG A 167 16.79 8.32 -9.70
CA ARG A 167 15.95 7.34 -9.00
C ARG A 167 15.78 7.68 -7.52
N LEU A 168 16.86 8.13 -6.88
CA LEU A 168 16.86 8.54 -5.48
C LEU A 168 16.03 9.82 -5.26
N ALA A 169 16.14 10.81 -6.15
CA ALA A 169 15.30 12.01 -6.11
C ALA A 169 13.81 11.66 -6.23
N VAL A 170 13.44 10.75 -7.14
CA VAL A 170 12.07 10.24 -7.29
C VAL A 170 11.61 9.51 -6.03
N SER A 171 12.46 8.69 -5.41
CA SER A 171 12.15 7.99 -4.16
C SER A 171 11.83 8.96 -3.01
N ARG A 172 12.57 10.08 -2.88
CA ARG A 172 12.28 11.11 -1.87
C ARG A 172 10.95 11.80 -2.12
N ASP A 173 10.70 12.20 -3.37
CA ASP A 173 9.46 12.87 -3.76
C ASP A 173 8.22 11.97 -3.55
N ILE A 174 8.34 10.68 -3.86
CA ILE A 174 7.28 9.70 -3.56
C ILE A 174 7.02 9.63 -2.04
N SER A 175 8.09 9.56 -1.24
CA SER A 175 7.99 9.50 0.21
C SER A 175 7.32 10.75 0.82
N THR A 176 7.62 11.94 0.29
CA THR A 176 7.00 13.20 0.74
C THR A 176 5.52 13.28 0.35
N GLN A 177 5.15 12.82 -0.85
CA GLN A 177 3.75 12.80 -1.29
C GLN A 177 2.88 11.88 -0.43
N PHE A 178 3.36 10.67 -0.11
CA PHE A 178 2.65 9.77 0.80
C PHE A 178 2.58 10.33 2.22
N HIS A 179 3.66 10.96 2.70
CA HIS A 179 3.67 11.63 4.01
C HIS A 179 2.58 12.71 4.09
N ALA A 180 2.54 13.63 3.12
CA ALA A 180 1.55 14.71 3.07
C ALA A 180 0.10 14.18 3.00
N THR A 181 -0.10 13.01 2.39
CA THR A 181 -1.42 12.36 2.33
C THR A 181 -1.90 11.86 3.71
N THR A 182 -0.98 11.58 4.62
CA THR A 182 -1.25 11.06 5.98
C THR A 182 -1.18 12.11 7.09
N GLU A 183 -0.70 13.31 6.81
CA GLU A 183 -0.39 14.37 7.81
C GLU A 183 -1.63 14.94 8.52
N GLY A 184 -2.82 14.77 7.96
CA GLY A 184 -4.09 15.21 8.56
C GLY A 184 -4.82 14.18 9.41
N LEU A 185 -4.21 13.02 9.68
CA LEU A 185 -4.77 12.03 10.59
C LEU A 185 -4.45 12.41 12.04
N PRO A 186 -5.37 12.20 13.00
CA PRO A 186 -5.15 12.55 14.40
C PRO A 186 -3.82 11.95 14.90
N TYR A 187 -2.92 12.83 15.32
CA TYR A 187 -1.60 12.48 15.84
C TYR A 187 -1.74 11.95 17.28
N GLN A 188 -1.03 10.86 17.57
CA GLN A 188 -1.15 9.95 18.71
C GLN A 188 -0.81 10.50 20.11
N ASP A 189 -0.77 11.82 20.32
CA ASP A 189 -0.28 12.37 21.60
C ASP A 189 -1.34 12.40 22.73
N SER A 190 -2.61 12.10 22.46
CA SER A 190 -3.68 12.14 23.48
C SER A 190 -4.63 10.93 23.39
N PHE A 191 -4.22 9.83 24.02
CA PHE A 191 -4.91 8.54 24.01
C PHE A 191 -6.15 8.42 24.91
N GLU A 192 -6.61 9.47 25.59
CA GLU A 192 -7.66 9.32 26.61
C GLU A 192 -9.09 9.29 26.06
N THR A 193 -9.34 9.47 24.75
CA THR A 193 -10.71 9.64 24.24
C THR A 193 -11.06 9.05 22.86
N PHE A 194 -10.18 8.26 22.23
CA PHE A 194 -10.51 7.67 20.92
C PHE A 194 -11.33 6.38 21.03
N SER A 195 -12.32 6.24 20.15
CA SER A 195 -13.03 4.98 19.92
C SER A 195 -12.09 3.97 19.27
N ASP A 196 -12.14 2.70 19.71
CA ASP A 196 -11.28 1.59 19.25
C ASP A 196 -11.17 1.47 17.72
N GLY A 197 -12.24 1.79 16.99
CA GLY A 197 -12.27 1.70 15.52
C GLY A 197 -11.46 2.77 14.79
N ILE A 198 -11.28 3.96 15.38
CA ILE A 198 -10.57 5.08 14.75
C ILE A 198 -9.09 4.76 14.66
N GLU A 199 -8.49 4.29 15.75
CA GLU A 199 -7.07 3.97 15.80
C GLU A 199 -6.68 2.83 14.86
N VAL A 200 -7.50 1.77 14.78
CA VAL A 200 -7.29 0.67 13.82
C VAL A 200 -7.23 1.22 12.40
N THR A 201 -8.12 2.17 12.07
CA THR A 201 -8.20 2.75 10.74
C THR A 201 -7.02 3.70 10.47
N VAL A 202 -6.62 4.51 11.44
CA VAL A 202 -5.43 5.39 11.34
C VAL A 202 -4.16 4.55 11.10
N ALA A 203 -3.95 3.51 11.92
CA ALA A 203 -2.83 2.60 11.75
C ALA A 203 -2.84 1.92 10.37
N THR A 204 -4.02 1.47 9.91
CA THR A 204 -4.17 0.88 8.56
C THR A 204 -3.70 1.82 7.47
N VAL A 205 -4.13 3.09 7.52
CA VAL A 205 -3.81 4.09 6.50
C VAL A 205 -2.32 4.40 6.50
N GLN A 206 -1.75 4.64 7.67
CA GLN A 206 -0.32 4.98 7.80
C GLN A 206 0.58 3.82 7.37
N ILE A 207 0.29 2.59 7.80
CA ILE A 207 1.07 1.41 7.46
C ILE A 207 0.94 1.10 5.96
N SER A 208 -0.25 1.22 5.38
CA SER A 208 -0.45 1.05 3.93
C SER A 208 0.34 2.08 3.12
N ALA A 209 0.39 3.34 3.56
CA ALA A 209 1.18 4.38 2.89
C ALA A 209 2.69 4.08 2.95
N LEU A 210 3.21 3.65 4.11
CA LEU A 210 4.60 3.22 4.26
C LEU A 210 4.91 2.01 3.37
N TYR A 211 4.00 1.04 3.33
CA TYR A 211 4.14 -0.16 2.49
C TYR A 211 4.23 0.18 1.01
N PHE A 212 3.32 1.01 0.48
CA PHE A 212 3.37 1.41 -0.93
C PHE A 212 4.61 2.23 -1.26
N THR A 213 5.03 3.11 -0.35
CA THR A 213 6.28 3.85 -0.49
C THR A 213 7.46 2.88 -0.64
N ASN A 214 7.60 1.94 0.30
CA ASN A 214 8.67 0.93 0.27
C ASN A 214 8.63 0.10 -1.02
N ALA A 215 7.45 -0.40 -1.41
CA ALA A 215 7.33 -1.28 -2.56
C ALA A 215 7.62 -0.58 -3.90
N ILE A 216 7.30 0.72 -4.03
CA ILE A 216 7.68 1.50 -5.21
C ILE A 216 9.19 1.77 -5.21
N ILE A 217 9.79 2.05 -4.04
CA ILE A 217 11.25 2.19 -3.92
C ILE A 217 11.95 0.91 -4.36
N ASP A 218 11.54 -0.25 -3.83
CA ASP A 218 12.12 -1.54 -4.20
C ASP A 218 12.03 -1.76 -5.72
N ALA A 219 10.88 -1.51 -6.33
CA ALA A 219 10.74 -1.63 -7.78
C ALA A 219 11.65 -0.69 -8.60
N ILE A 220 11.88 0.53 -8.11
CA ILE A 220 12.80 1.49 -8.75
C ILE A 220 14.24 0.95 -8.72
N PHE A 221 14.64 0.24 -7.66
CA PHE A 221 16.02 -0.20 -7.42
C PHE A 221 16.32 -1.67 -7.78
N ASP A 222 15.38 -2.62 -7.66
CA ASP A 222 15.51 -4.04 -8.03
C ASP A 222 15.90 -4.26 -9.50
N SER A 223 15.55 -3.30 -10.35
CA SER A 223 15.94 -3.31 -11.75
C SER A 223 17.46 -3.29 -11.95
N SER A 224 18.24 -2.87 -10.95
CA SER A 224 19.67 -2.49 -11.05
C SER A 224 20.63 -3.65 -10.99
N ASP A 225 20.30 -4.74 -10.30
CA ASP A 225 21.26 -5.81 -10.06
C ASP A 225 21.34 -6.83 -11.20
N SER A 226 20.27 -6.98 -12.00
CA SER A 226 20.29 -7.91 -13.15
C SER A 226 21.25 -7.52 -14.29
N TYR A 227 21.78 -6.29 -14.32
CA TYR A 227 22.69 -5.80 -15.37
C TYR A 227 24.09 -5.42 -14.87
N ARG A 228 24.35 -5.46 -13.55
CA ARG A 228 25.71 -5.24 -13.02
C ARG A 228 26.69 -6.33 -13.48
N GLY A 229 26.19 -7.53 -13.82
CA GLY A 229 27.01 -8.60 -14.39
C GLY A 229 27.54 -8.32 -15.80
N GLU A 230 26.77 -7.61 -16.65
CA GLU A 230 27.16 -7.38 -18.06
C GLU A 230 27.96 -6.10 -18.29
N VAL A 231 27.72 -5.04 -17.51
CA VAL A 231 28.39 -3.74 -17.73
C VAL A 231 29.76 -3.67 -17.05
N VAL A 232 29.96 -4.40 -15.95
CA VAL A 232 31.28 -4.45 -15.28
C VAL A 232 32.32 -5.10 -16.18
N ASP A 233 31.95 -6.07 -17.01
CA ASP A 233 32.86 -6.69 -17.99
C ASP A 233 33.26 -5.73 -19.14
N LEU A 234 32.44 -4.72 -19.45
CA LEU A 234 32.71 -3.74 -20.52
C LEU A 234 33.37 -2.45 -19.99
N ALA A 235 33.14 -2.07 -18.72
CA ALA A 235 33.66 -0.84 -18.13
C ALA A 235 35.11 -0.95 -17.63
N ILE A 236 35.65 -2.16 -17.48
CA ILE A 236 37.06 -2.39 -17.10
C ILE A 236 38.03 -1.87 -18.18
N GLU A 237 37.57 -1.63 -19.42
CA GLU A 237 38.41 -1.10 -20.52
C GLU A 237 38.46 0.44 -20.60
N ALA A 238 37.63 1.19 -19.87
CA ALA A 238 37.58 2.65 -19.95
C ALA A 238 38.06 3.31 -18.64
N HIS A 239 39.35 3.65 -18.61
CA HIS A 239 39.98 4.49 -17.57
C HIS A 239 39.43 5.93 -17.60
N ASP A 240 38.24 6.16 -17.06
CA ASP A 240 37.80 7.51 -16.72
C ASP A 240 37.36 7.59 -15.25
N SER A 241 38.06 8.43 -14.49
CA SER A 241 37.95 8.63 -13.04
C SER A 241 36.71 9.45 -12.67
N GLY A 242 35.57 9.15 -13.29
CA GLY A 242 34.26 9.71 -12.96
C GLY A 242 33.58 8.89 -11.87
N ARG A 243 32.99 9.56 -10.87
CA ARG A 243 32.20 8.96 -9.77
C ARG A 243 31.26 7.89 -10.34
N LEU A 244 31.50 6.62 -10.02
CA LEU A 244 30.68 5.51 -10.49
C LEU A 244 29.23 5.70 -10.01
N PRO A 245 28.22 5.60 -10.89
CA PRO A 245 26.83 5.65 -10.48
C PRO A 245 26.51 4.51 -9.51
N GLY A 246 25.93 4.83 -8.34
CA GLY A 246 25.69 3.84 -7.28
C GLY A 246 26.88 3.65 -6.32
N GLY A 247 27.66 4.72 -6.08
CA GLY A 247 28.71 4.74 -5.07
C GLY A 247 28.18 4.57 -3.64
N LEU A 248 29.09 4.47 -2.67
CA LEU A 248 28.76 4.22 -1.26
C LEU A 248 27.82 5.31 -0.68
N ASP A 249 28.04 6.59 -0.99
CA ASP A 249 27.20 7.72 -0.53
C ASP A 249 25.72 7.55 -0.96
N ASP A 250 25.54 7.14 -2.21
CA ASP A 250 24.24 6.91 -2.85
C ASP A 250 23.49 5.73 -2.18
N LYS A 251 24.22 4.66 -1.86
CA LYS A 251 23.69 3.48 -1.14
C LYS A 251 23.34 3.80 0.32
N ILE A 252 24.19 4.57 1.01
CA ILE A 252 23.91 5.06 2.37
C ILE A 252 22.63 5.88 2.37
N GLU A 253 22.44 6.74 1.37
CA GLU A 253 21.26 7.58 1.30
C GLU A 253 19.98 6.79 1.00
N LEU A 254 20.03 5.80 0.10
CA LEU A 254 18.92 4.86 -0.09
C LEU A 254 18.57 4.12 1.21
N TRP A 255 19.59 3.65 1.92
CA TRP A 255 19.39 2.98 3.20
C TRP A 255 18.76 3.92 4.24
N ARG A 256 19.16 5.20 4.31
CA ARG A 256 18.50 6.18 5.20
C ARG A 256 17.02 6.38 4.90
N ILE A 257 16.61 6.30 3.64
CA ILE A 257 15.19 6.35 3.28
C ILE A 257 14.47 5.11 3.83
N ARG A 258 15.05 3.91 3.65
CA ARG A 258 14.50 2.65 4.19
C ARG A 258 14.46 2.64 5.72
N GLU A 259 15.52 3.12 6.37
CA GLU A 259 15.60 3.31 7.83
C GLU A 259 14.49 4.26 8.32
N SER A 260 14.27 5.38 7.64
CA SER A 260 13.19 6.31 7.97
C SER A 260 11.80 5.67 7.89
N ILE A 261 11.54 4.86 6.85
CA ILE A 261 10.29 4.11 6.70
C ILE A 261 10.13 3.11 7.85
N ALA A 262 11.18 2.36 8.17
CA ALA A 262 11.19 1.36 9.23
C ALA A 262 10.97 1.98 10.62
N LEU A 263 11.64 3.09 10.94
CA LEU A 263 11.47 3.82 12.19
C LEU A 263 10.03 4.33 12.36
N ARG A 264 9.43 4.88 11.29
CA ARG A 264 8.03 5.32 11.31
C ARG A 264 7.09 4.15 11.52
N LEU A 265 7.35 3.01 10.89
CA LEU A 265 6.56 1.80 11.10
C LEU A 265 6.68 1.31 12.55
N LEU A 266 7.90 1.23 13.11
CA LEU A 266 8.12 0.83 14.50
C LEU A 266 7.43 1.78 15.48
N ALA A 267 7.45 3.08 15.22
CA ALA A 267 6.72 4.05 16.03
C ALA A 267 5.22 3.71 16.07
N ILE A 268 4.59 3.50 14.91
CA ILE A 268 3.17 3.13 14.81
C ILE A 268 2.88 1.80 15.53
N LEU A 269 3.75 0.79 15.36
CA LEU A 269 3.56 -0.53 15.98
C LEU A 269 3.71 -0.49 17.49
N LYS A 270 4.58 0.37 18.03
CA LYS A 270 4.78 0.52 19.49
C LYS A 270 3.66 1.32 20.16
N THR A 271 3.06 2.26 19.45
CA THR A 271 1.97 3.09 19.97
C THR A 271 0.59 2.45 19.78
N THR A 272 0.44 1.53 18.84
CA THR A 272 -0.84 0.83 18.59
C THR A 272 -0.96 -0.44 19.44
N SER A 273 -2.09 -0.62 20.13
CA SER A 273 -2.35 -1.82 20.93
C SER A 273 -2.24 -3.13 20.09
N PRO A 274 -1.61 -4.20 20.61
CA PRO A 274 -1.49 -5.49 19.91
C PRO A 274 -2.84 -6.10 19.49
N LEU A 275 -3.90 -5.88 20.27
CA LEU A 275 -5.25 -6.34 19.93
C LEU A 275 -5.79 -5.59 18.70
N ARG A 276 -5.51 -4.28 18.61
CA ARG A 276 -5.94 -3.43 17.49
C ARG A 276 -5.15 -3.75 16.22
N LEU A 277 -3.86 -4.07 16.34
CA LEU A 277 -3.05 -4.56 15.23
C LEU A 277 -3.58 -5.89 14.67
N GLN A 278 -4.09 -6.79 15.51
CA GLN A 278 -4.68 -8.06 15.05
C GLN A 278 -5.94 -7.85 14.20
N LEU A 279 -6.73 -6.80 14.46
CA LEU A 279 -7.94 -6.49 13.69
C LEU A 279 -7.62 -6.15 12.22
N ASN A 280 -6.39 -5.72 11.92
CA ASN A 280 -5.93 -5.48 10.55
C ASN A 280 -5.57 -6.79 9.79
N GLY A 281 -5.56 -7.92 10.50
CA GLY A 281 -5.39 -9.25 9.93
C GLY A 281 -4.01 -9.49 9.28
N PHE A 282 -3.96 -10.54 8.45
CA PHE A 282 -2.72 -11.01 7.82
C PHE A 282 -2.09 -10.01 6.83
N SER A 283 -2.87 -9.08 6.29
CA SER A 283 -2.36 -8.04 5.39
C SER A 283 -1.30 -7.18 6.08
N LEU A 284 -1.57 -6.77 7.33
CA LEU A 284 -0.63 -6.00 8.14
C LEU A 284 0.68 -6.76 8.39
N ILE A 285 0.58 -8.04 8.78
CA ILE A 285 1.76 -8.88 9.05
C ILE A 285 2.64 -8.96 7.80
N HIS A 286 2.04 -9.11 6.62
CA HIS A 286 2.76 -9.11 5.36
C HIS A 286 3.48 -7.77 5.10
N GLN A 287 2.79 -6.64 5.30
CA GLN A 287 3.37 -5.31 5.10
C GLN A 287 4.57 -5.07 6.03
N ILE A 288 4.45 -5.45 7.31
CA ILE A 288 5.54 -5.34 8.29
C ILE A 288 6.74 -6.19 7.85
N ARG A 289 6.51 -7.46 7.48
CA ARG A 289 7.58 -8.35 7.02
C ARG A 289 8.28 -7.81 5.78
N LYS A 290 7.53 -7.23 4.84
CA LYS A 290 8.10 -6.65 3.61
C LYS A 290 8.99 -5.44 3.89
N ILE A 291 8.54 -4.52 4.74
CA ILE A 291 9.35 -3.37 5.15
C ILE A 291 10.57 -3.80 5.96
N ALA A 292 10.43 -4.79 6.86
CA ALA A 292 11.56 -5.33 7.60
C ALA A 292 12.59 -6.00 6.67
N ALA A 293 12.12 -6.74 5.66
CA ALA A 293 12.98 -7.39 4.69
C ALA A 293 13.76 -6.40 3.81
N SER A 294 13.22 -5.23 3.47
CA SER A 294 13.96 -4.23 2.69
C SER A 294 15.18 -3.66 3.42
N LEU A 295 15.26 -3.80 4.75
CA LEU A 295 16.45 -3.47 5.52
C LEU A 295 17.58 -4.52 5.35
N LEU A 296 17.25 -5.75 4.95
CA LEU A 296 18.20 -6.85 4.77
C LEU A 296 18.97 -6.76 3.45
N ASP A 297 18.41 -6.16 2.40
CA ASP A 297 19.10 -6.07 1.10
C ASP A 297 20.44 -5.30 1.18
N CYS A 298 20.65 -4.54 2.27
CA CYS A 298 21.89 -3.82 2.51
C CYS A 298 22.99 -4.66 3.18
N GLY A 299 22.66 -5.84 3.72
CA GLY A 299 23.59 -6.74 4.39
C GLY A 299 24.54 -7.50 3.45
N GLU A 300 24.25 -7.50 2.14
CA GLU A 300 25.10 -8.15 1.14
C GLU A 300 26.30 -7.29 0.72
N ASP A 301 26.29 -5.99 1.03
CA ASP A 301 27.39 -5.06 0.70
C ASP A 301 28.31 -4.84 1.92
N PRO A 302 29.56 -5.36 1.89
CA PRO A 302 30.48 -5.27 3.02
C PRO A 302 30.92 -3.83 3.34
N GLU A 303 30.98 -2.93 2.35
CA GLU A 303 31.33 -1.52 2.60
C GLU A 303 30.20 -0.81 3.34
N LEU A 304 28.95 -1.05 2.92
CA LEU A 304 27.79 -0.49 3.58
C LEU A 304 27.61 -1.07 4.99
N ALA A 305 27.77 -2.38 5.17
CA ALA A 305 27.68 -3.04 6.48
C ALA A 305 28.65 -2.42 7.51
N SER A 306 29.86 -2.08 7.09
CA SER A 306 30.86 -1.43 7.97
C SER A 306 30.43 -0.03 8.45
N VAL A 307 29.67 0.71 7.64
CA VAL A 307 29.17 2.06 7.96
C VAL A 307 27.92 2.00 8.83
N LEU A 308 27.14 0.93 8.71
CA LEU A 308 25.86 0.80 9.40
C LEU A 308 25.99 0.29 10.84
N ASP A 309 27.10 -0.36 11.19
CA ASP A 309 27.50 -0.74 12.56
C ASP A 309 26.41 -1.50 13.35
N GLY A 310 25.83 -2.53 12.75
CA GLY A 310 24.87 -3.41 13.43
C GLY A 310 23.44 -2.84 13.60
N ARG A 311 23.17 -1.61 13.14
CA ARG A 311 21.82 -1.00 13.21
C ARG A 311 20.72 -1.81 12.53
N PRO A 312 20.92 -2.40 11.32
CA PRO A 312 19.90 -3.23 10.69
C PRO A 312 19.43 -4.39 11.58
N GLU A 313 20.36 -5.05 12.27
CA GLU A 313 20.09 -6.18 13.16
C GLU A 313 19.24 -5.77 14.37
N GLU A 314 19.44 -4.56 14.89
CA GLU A 314 18.61 -4.03 15.98
C GLU A 314 17.15 -3.85 15.55
N TYR A 315 16.92 -3.23 14.39
CA TYR A 315 15.58 -3.05 13.84
C TYR A 315 14.91 -4.39 13.52
N LEU A 316 15.65 -5.33 12.93
CA LEU A 316 15.15 -6.65 12.61
C LEU A 316 14.76 -7.44 13.86
N ARG A 317 15.54 -7.33 14.93
CA ARG A 317 15.20 -7.92 16.23
C ARG A 317 13.89 -7.35 16.77
N GLU A 318 13.70 -6.04 16.72
CA GLU A 318 12.45 -5.40 17.14
C GLU A 318 11.25 -5.84 16.30
N PHE A 319 11.37 -5.83 14.98
CA PHE A 319 10.32 -6.32 14.08
C PHE A 319 10.00 -7.78 14.34
N THR A 320 11.01 -8.63 14.53
CA THR A 320 10.83 -10.05 14.81
C THR A 320 10.09 -10.27 16.13
N GLN A 321 10.40 -9.50 17.17
CA GLN A 321 9.69 -9.57 18.45
C GLN A 321 8.21 -9.18 18.29
N ILE A 322 7.93 -8.10 17.57
CA ILE A 322 6.55 -7.65 17.31
C ILE A 322 5.81 -8.69 16.46
N LEU A 323 6.39 -9.17 15.37
CA LEU A 323 5.80 -10.18 14.49
C LEU A 323 5.51 -11.49 15.24
N ALA A 324 6.44 -11.96 16.07
CA ALA A 324 6.22 -13.15 16.90
C ALA A 324 5.02 -12.98 17.84
N SER A 325 4.87 -11.80 18.45
CA SER A 325 3.71 -11.50 19.29
C SER A 325 2.39 -11.49 18.52
N LEU A 326 2.40 -10.96 17.29
CA LEU A 326 1.22 -10.93 16.42
C LEU A 326 0.85 -12.33 15.90
N ASP A 327 1.83 -13.14 15.50
CA ASP A 327 1.63 -14.50 15.02
C ASP A 327 1.09 -15.43 16.12
N LEU A 328 1.61 -15.33 17.35
CA LEU A 328 1.11 -16.08 18.50
C LEU A 328 -0.37 -15.77 18.77
N ASN A 329 -0.73 -14.49 18.75
CA ASN A 329 -2.11 -14.07 19.01
C ASN A 329 -3.06 -14.43 17.86
N ALA A 330 -2.59 -14.38 16.61
CA ALA A 330 -3.34 -14.84 15.44
C ALA A 330 -3.62 -16.36 15.51
N ALA A 331 -2.64 -17.16 15.92
CA ALA A 331 -2.80 -18.60 16.10
C ALA A 331 -3.81 -18.94 17.22
N VAL A 332 -3.75 -18.23 18.35
CA VAL A 332 -4.73 -18.38 19.44
C VAL A 332 -6.14 -18.00 18.99
N SER A 333 -6.29 -16.89 18.26
CA SER A 333 -7.58 -16.45 17.73
C SER A 333 -8.17 -17.43 16.72
N ALA A 334 -7.34 -18.00 15.84
CA ALA A 334 -7.75 -19.04 14.89
C ALA A 334 -8.17 -20.33 15.60
N MET A 335 -7.47 -20.73 16.66
CA MET A 335 -7.85 -21.89 17.48
C MET A 335 -9.19 -21.68 18.19
N LEU A 336 -9.44 -20.48 18.74
CA LEU A 336 -10.72 -20.15 19.38
C LEU A 336 -11.89 -20.14 18.38
N HIS A 337 -11.69 -19.57 17.18
CA HIS A 337 -12.71 -19.57 16.13
C HIS A 337 -13.01 -20.98 15.62
N LYS A 338 -11.99 -21.83 15.46
CA LYS A 338 -12.18 -23.23 15.09
C LYS A 338 -13.00 -23.98 16.15
N ARG A 339 -12.69 -23.78 17.43
CA ARG A 339 -13.42 -24.39 18.54
C ARG A 339 -14.89 -23.99 18.56
N TYR A 340 -15.18 -22.71 18.31
CA TYR A 340 -16.55 -22.19 18.23
C TYR A 340 -17.33 -22.73 17.01
N ALA A 341 -16.65 -22.89 15.87
CA ALA A 341 -17.24 -23.51 14.68
C ALA A 341 -17.52 -25.01 14.88
N ASP A 342 -16.63 -25.72 15.58
CA ASP A 342 -16.81 -27.13 15.90
C ASP A 342 -17.96 -27.32 16.92
N ASP A 343 -18.06 -26.46 17.94
CA ASP A 343 -19.15 -26.49 18.95
C ASP A 343 -20.53 -26.18 18.33
N THR A 344 -20.61 -25.33 17.31
CA THR A 344 -21.86 -25.02 16.58
C THR A 344 -22.24 -26.07 15.54
N SER A 345 -21.29 -26.91 15.12
CA SER A 345 -21.55 -28.03 14.20
C SER A 345 -22.14 -29.28 14.88
N HIS A 346 -22.08 -29.34 16.22
CA HIS A 346 -22.68 -30.42 17.04
C HIS A 346 -24.08 -30.09 17.58
N SER A 347 -24.63 -28.91 17.25
CA SER A 347 -25.94 -28.44 17.71
C SER A 347 -27.06 -28.44 16.65
N PHE A 348 -26.89 -29.18 15.55
CA PHE A 348 -27.92 -29.37 14.52
C PHE A 348 -28.24 -30.85 14.28
#